data_AF-A0A537IJW5-F1
#
_entry.id   AF-A0A537IJW5-F1
#
_cell.length_a   1.000
_cell.length_b   1.000
_cell.length_c   1.000
_cell.angle_alpha   90.00
_cell.angle_beta   90.00
_cell.angle_gamma   90.00
#
_symmetry.space_group_name_H-M   'P 1'
#
loop_
_entity.id
_entity.type
_entity.pdbx_description
1 polymer ?
#
loop_
_entity_poly.entity_id
_entity_poly.type
_entity_poly.pdbx_seq_one_letter_code
_entity_poly.pdbx_strand_id
1 'polypeptide(L)'
;MKKINSFFAIVLLAVSANAQQKGNDVTAPLHAIPPAYPIPYKVPDEGSVQKVLDRVFHYLDSVTPPVFFNRASKTDVIKITEIDTNIILKPGDFRLTSYEWGVTYGAMLAVSNATGDKKYFDYAKKRLELIAHSIPAFRTLYKETPKNSNPLRQVIEPKALDDCGAMCGATIKMLRAGGSMALRPMIDTYINYISNGQQRLKDGTLARNRPQTNTLWLDDLYMSVPALAQMGKLTGETKYYDDAVKQVLQFSDRMFNKDVNLYMHGWVEGMDPHPEFHWARANGWALMAMTELLDVLPSTHPGYKKVLDQLQRHIRGLAIYQTDNGLWHQLLDRNDTYLETSATAIYTFCIAKAINEKWVDAKAYGPMCLLAWNAVATKVNGKGQVEGTCVGTGMAFDPMFYYYRPVNVFAAHGYGPVLLAGAEIITMLKNYNFEMNDSAIQLKQE
;
A
#
# COMPACT_ATOMS: atom_id res chain seq x y z
N MET A 1 28.18 -55.73 5.83
CA MET A 1 28.81 -54.40 6.00
C MET A 1 28.24 -53.44 4.97
N LYS A 2 27.24 -52.64 5.35
CA LYS A 2 26.73 -51.50 4.56
C LYS A 2 26.81 -50.28 5.48
N LYS A 3 27.68 -49.32 5.15
CA LYS A 3 27.85 -48.08 5.90
C LYS A 3 26.73 -47.11 5.52
N ILE A 4 25.99 -46.67 6.52
CA ILE A 4 24.99 -45.60 6.46
C ILE A 4 25.76 -44.28 6.56
N ASN A 5 25.63 -43.42 5.55
CA ASN A 5 26.13 -42.04 5.60
C ASN A 5 25.05 -41.14 6.19
N SER A 6 25.22 -40.74 7.45
CA SER A 6 24.41 -39.68 8.07
C SER A 6 24.92 -38.31 7.64
N PHE A 7 24.07 -37.55 6.96
CA PHE A 7 24.27 -36.12 6.69
C PHE A 7 23.96 -35.34 7.98
N PHE A 8 24.99 -34.78 8.62
CA PHE A 8 24.82 -33.81 9.70
C PHE A 8 24.56 -32.44 9.08
N ALA A 9 23.34 -31.92 9.24
CA ALA A 9 23.03 -30.53 8.97
C ALA A 9 23.60 -29.67 10.11
N ILE A 10 24.62 -28.87 9.81
CA ILE A 10 25.15 -27.87 10.74
C ILE A 10 24.16 -26.71 10.76
N VAL A 11 23.35 -26.64 11.81
CA VAL A 11 22.59 -25.43 12.15
C VAL A 11 23.58 -24.41 12.68
N LEU A 12 23.88 -23.38 11.89
CA LEU A 12 24.59 -22.19 12.37
C LEU A 12 23.67 -21.42 13.31
N LEU A 13 23.75 -21.73 14.60
CA LEU A 13 23.33 -20.82 15.66
C LEU A 13 24.25 -19.60 15.62
N ALA A 14 23.76 -18.49 15.09
CA ALA A 14 24.40 -17.20 15.25
C ALA A 14 24.29 -16.78 16.72
N VAL A 15 25.25 -17.23 17.54
CA VAL A 15 25.45 -16.69 18.88
C VAL A 15 26.03 -15.29 18.68
N SER A 16 25.21 -14.26 18.86
CA SER A 16 25.70 -12.89 18.99
C SER A 16 26.58 -12.82 20.24
N ALA A 17 27.89 -12.88 20.03
CA ALA A 17 28.87 -12.62 21.08
C ALA A 17 28.75 -11.15 21.47
N ASN A 18 28.00 -10.87 22.55
CA ASN A 18 28.13 -9.61 23.27
C ASN A 18 29.55 -9.57 23.85
N ALA A 19 30.47 -8.92 23.14
CA ALA A 19 31.76 -8.56 23.70
C ALA A 19 31.50 -7.71 24.94
N GLN A 20 31.79 -8.25 26.12
CA GLN A 20 31.60 -7.60 27.40
C GLN A 20 32.46 -6.32 27.41
N GLN A 21 31.82 -5.16 27.22
CA GLN A 21 32.52 -3.88 27.17
C GLN A 21 33.19 -3.61 28.53
N LYS A 22 34.43 -3.12 28.49
CA LYS A 22 35.24 -2.86 29.70
C LYS A 22 34.75 -1.60 30.40
N GLY A 23 34.44 -1.72 31.69
CA GLY A 23 34.04 -0.60 32.54
C GLY A 23 33.07 -1.04 33.64
N ASN A 24 32.86 -0.17 34.62
CA ASN A 24 31.81 -0.28 35.64
C ASN A 24 31.11 1.09 35.77
N ASP A 25 30.11 1.19 36.63
CA ASP A 25 29.34 2.42 36.88
C ASP A 25 30.20 3.66 37.15
N VAL A 26 31.37 3.49 37.77
CA VAL A 26 32.31 4.59 38.09
C VAL A 26 33.20 4.98 36.91
N THR A 27 33.50 4.03 36.03
CA THR A 27 34.58 4.16 35.04
C THR A 27 34.09 4.26 33.59
N ALA A 28 32.80 4.07 33.34
CA ALA A 28 32.21 4.17 32.02
C ALA A 28 30.78 4.72 32.05
N PRO A 29 30.38 5.54 31.05
CA PRO A 29 29.00 5.96 30.89
C PRO A 29 28.16 4.80 30.36
N LEU A 30 27.73 3.89 31.26
CA LEU A 30 27.00 2.67 30.89
C LEU A 30 25.71 2.95 30.10
N HIS A 31 25.07 4.11 30.33
CA HIS A 31 23.87 4.56 29.61
C HIS A 31 24.12 4.91 28.13
N ALA A 32 25.38 5.16 27.74
CA ALA A 32 25.77 5.52 26.37
C ALA A 32 26.33 4.33 25.56
N ILE A 33 26.24 3.12 26.10
CA ILE A 33 26.69 1.91 25.42
C ILE A 33 25.81 1.68 24.17
N PRO A 34 26.41 1.55 22.96
CA PRO A 34 25.65 1.30 21.75
C PRO A 34 24.88 -0.02 21.83
N PRO A 35 23.54 -0.02 21.69
CA PRO A 35 22.76 -1.25 21.71
C PRO A 35 23.00 -2.09 20.45
N ALA A 36 22.93 -3.41 20.60
CA ALA A 36 23.05 -4.37 19.49
C ALA A 36 21.71 -4.50 18.76
N TYR A 37 21.31 -3.47 18.02
CA TYR A 37 20.03 -3.47 17.30
C TYR A 37 20.02 -4.48 16.13
N PRO A 38 18.91 -5.24 15.94
CA PRO A 38 18.78 -6.18 14.82
C PRO A 38 18.51 -5.49 13.48
N ILE A 39 18.12 -4.21 13.52
CA ILE A 39 17.91 -3.34 12.36
C ILE A 39 18.58 -1.98 12.64
N PRO A 40 18.82 -1.15 11.61
CA PRO A 40 19.35 0.19 11.83
C PRO A 40 18.42 1.03 12.73
N TYR A 41 18.95 1.54 13.84
CA TYR A 41 18.27 2.53 14.69
C TYR A 41 19.01 3.87 14.53
N LYS A 42 18.53 4.69 13.60
CA LYS A 42 19.12 5.99 13.26
C LYS A 42 18.12 6.92 12.58
N VAL A 43 18.43 8.21 12.54
CA VAL A 43 17.78 9.13 11.60
C VAL A 43 18.35 8.86 10.19
N PRO A 44 17.54 8.41 9.21
CA PRO A 44 17.99 8.25 7.84
C PRO A 44 18.22 9.61 7.19
N ASP A 45 19.21 9.71 6.30
CA ASP A 45 19.37 10.87 5.42
C ASP A 45 18.57 10.69 4.12
N GLU A 46 18.14 11.80 3.49
CA GLU A 46 17.35 11.80 2.25
C GLU A 46 17.99 10.96 1.14
N GLY A 47 19.32 11.03 0.99
CA GLY A 47 20.06 10.29 -0.02
C GLY A 47 20.01 8.77 0.19
N SER A 48 20.02 8.31 1.44
CA SER A 48 19.82 6.90 1.78
C SER A 48 18.42 6.40 1.45
N VAL A 49 17.39 7.24 1.68
CA VAL A 49 15.99 6.93 1.33
C VAL A 49 15.86 6.83 -0.19
N GLN A 50 16.38 7.83 -0.92
CA GLN A 50 16.37 7.89 -2.38
C GLN A 50 17.00 6.64 -3.01
N LYS A 51 18.14 6.17 -2.49
CA LYS A 51 18.81 4.95 -2.99
C LYS A 51 17.94 3.70 -2.85
N VAL A 52 17.07 3.62 -1.83
CA VAL A 52 16.10 2.52 -1.72
C VAL A 52 15.03 2.62 -2.80
N LEU A 53 14.47 3.82 -2.96
CA LEU A 53 13.45 4.10 -3.98
C LEU A 53 13.97 3.85 -5.40
N ASP A 54 15.22 4.23 -5.69
CA ASP A 54 15.88 3.99 -6.97
C ASP A 54 16.03 2.50 -7.28
N ARG A 55 16.44 1.68 -6.30
CA ARG A 55 16.55 0.23 -6.50
C ARG A 55 15.20 -0.39 -6.80
N VAL A 56 14.16 -0.01 -6.06
CA VAL A 56 12.79 -0.47 -6.33
C VAL A 56 12.36 -0.04 -7.74
N PHE A 57 12.58 1.22 -8.10
CA PHE A 57 12.26 1.74 -9.43
C PHE A 57 12.94 0.96 -10.55
N HIS A 58 14.26 0.76 -10.47
CA HIS A 58 15.01 0.07 -11.52
C HIS A 58 14.55 -1.36 -11.70
N TYR A 59 14.24 -2.05 -10.61
CA TYR A 59 13.62 -3.37 -10.67
C TYR A 59 12.29 -3.31 -11.41
N LEU A 60 11.35 -2.47 -10.93
CA LEU A 60 10.01 -2.37 -11.49
C LEU A 60 10.01 -1.98 -12.97
N ASP A 61 10.84 -1.02 -13.38
CA ASP A 61 10.93 -0.60 -14.77
C ASP A 61 11.41 -1.74 -15.68
N SER A 62 12.35 -2.56 -15.20
CA SER A 62 12.86 -3.71 -15.95
C SER A 62 11.87 -4.87 -16.08
N VAL A 63 10.96 -5.04 -15.11
CA VAL A 63 10.03 -6.19 -15.04
C VAL A 63 8.58 -5.85 -15.33
N THR A 64 8.28 -4.61 -15.74
CA THR A 64 6.93 -4.19 -16.15
C THR A 64 6.93 -3.50 -17.51
N PRO A 65 7.20 -4.27 -18.58
CA PRO A 65 7.38 -3.72 -19.91
C PRO A 65 6.08 -3.04 -20.41
N PRO A 66 6.12 -1.73 -20.74
CA PRO A 66 4.96 -0.99 -21.21
C PRO A 66 4.77 -1.17 -22.73
N VAL A 67 4.62 -2.42 -23.16
CA VAL A 67 4.40 -2.77 -24.57
C VAL A 67 3.38 -3.90 -24.70
N PHE A 68 2.69 -3.93 -25.83
CA PHE A 68 1.89 -5.10 -26.22
C PHE A 68 2.77 -6.13 -26.91
N PHE A 69 2.39 -7.39 -26.81
CA PHE A 69 3.10 -8.55 -27.34
C PHE A 69 2.13 -9.48 -28.06
N ASN A 70 2.47 -9.93 -29.26
CA ASN A 70 1.69 -10.92 -29.99
C ASN A 70 2.22 -12.33 -29.68
N ARG A 71 1.38 -13.16 -29.06
CA ARG A 71 1.74 -14.53 -28.65
C ARG A 71 2.00 -15.48 -29.82
N ALA A 72 1.34 -15.25 -30.97
CA ALA A 72 1.48 -16.09 -32.15
C ALA A 72 2.81 -15.82 -32.87
N SER A 73 3.13 -14.55 -33.12
CA SER A 73 4.39 -14.17 -33.79
C SER A 73 5.60 -14.11 -32.85
N LYS A 74 5.36 -14.04 -31.53
CA LYS A 74 6.38 -13.82 -30.48
C LYS A 74 7.14 -12.50 -30.65
N THR A 75 6.46 -11.45 -31.10
CA THR A 75 7.05 -10.12 -31.33
C THR A 75 6.30 -9.02 -30.57
N ASP A 76 7.02 -7.95 -30.26
CA ASP A 76 6.44 -6.74 -29.70
C ASP A 76 5.55 -6.04 -30.75
N VAL A 77 4.41 -5.52 -30.30
CA VAL A 77 3.45 -4.81 -31.15
C VAL A 77 3.77 -3.32 -31.10
N ILE A 78 4.30 -2.79 -32.22
CA ILE A 78 4.75 -1.40 -32.33
C ILE A 78 3.59 -0.44 -32.62
N LYS A 79 2.58 -0.90 -33.38
CA LYS A 79 1.38 -0.12 -33.70
C LYS A 79 0.13 -0.96 -33.53
N ILE A 80 -0.85 -0.39 -32.84
CA ILE A 80 -2.16 -0.99 -32.64
C ILE A 80 -3.05 -0.60 -33.83
N THR A 81 -2.81 -1.21 -35.00
CA THR A 81 -3.64 -1.01 -36.21
C THR A 81 -4.55 -2.21 -36.49
N GLU A 82 -4.11 -3.41 -36.13
CA GLU A 82 -4.88 -4.65 -36.20
C GLU A 82 -4.76 -5.35 -34.84
N ILE A 83 -5.90 -5.55 -34.15
CA ILE A 83 -5.95 -6.26 -32.87
C ILE A 83 -6.69 -7.57 -33.06
N ASP A 84 -6.08 -8.63 -32.55
CA ASP A 84 -6.70 -9.94 -32.40
C ASP A 84 -6.55 -10.45 -30.96
N THR A 85 -7.02 -11.67 -30.72
CA THR A 85 -6.96 -12.34 -29.41
C THR A 85 -5.55 -12.82 -29.02
N ASN A 86 -4.56 -12.73 -29.93
CA ASN A 86 -3.16 -13.08 -29.65
C ASN A 86 -2.41 -11.92 -28.98
N ILE A 87 -2.88 -10.69 -29.10
CA ILE A 87 -2.27 -9.51 -28.48
C ILE A 87 -2.57 -9.44 -26.99
N ILE A 88 -1.50 -9.40 -26.19
CA ILE A 88 -1.54 -9.24 -24.72
C ILE A 88 -0.64 -8.10 -24.28
N LEU A 89 -0.81 -7.63 -23.05
CA LEU A 89 0.26 -6.88 -22.37
C LEU A 89 1.47 -7.80 -22.21
N LYS A 90 2.66 -7.32 -22.57
CA LYS A 90 3.88 -8.14 -22.50
C LYS A 90 4.07 -8.67 -21.07
N PRO A 91 4.21 -10.00 -20.90
CA PRO A 91 4.41 -10.56 -19.58
C PRO A 91 5.69 -10.02 -18.93
N GLY A 92 5.57 -9.70 -17.65
CA GLY A 92 6.67 -9.43 -16.74
C GLY A 92 6.32 -9.99 -15.36
N ASP A 93 7.03 -9.56 -14.33
CA ASP A 93 6.80 -10.06 -12.97
C ASP A 93 5.48 -9.57 -12.38
N PHE A 94 4.96 -8.43 -12.89
CA PHE A 94 3.75 -7.80 -12.38
C PHE A 94 2.79 -7.34 -13.48
N ARG A 95 1.50 -7.33 -13.14
CA ARG A 95 0.42 -6.88 -14.01
C ARG A 95 0.32 -5.36 -13.98
N LEU A 96 0.15 -4.72 -15.13
CA LEU A 96 0.01 -3.27 -15.24
C LEU A 96 -1.37 -2.72 -14.85
N THR A 97 -2.37 -3.60 -14.71
CA THR A 97 -3.79 -3.26 -14.54
C THR A 97 -4.36 -3.70 -13.20
N SER A 98 -3.54 -4.23 -12.29
CA SER A 98 -4.01 -4.67 -10.99
C SER A 98 -4.09 -3.51 -9.99
N TYR A 99 -4.89 -3.64 -8.94
CA TYR A 99 -5.01 -2.57 -7.94
C TYR A 99 -3.66 -2.27 -7.27
N GLU A 100 -2.79 -3.26 -7.06
CA GLU A 100 -1.44 -3.09 -6.51
C GLU A 100 -0.60 -2.18 -7.41
N TRP A 101 -0.81 -2.26 -8.73
CA TRP A 101 -0.16 -1.36 -9.68
C TRP A 101 -0.81 0.02 -9.70
N GLY A 102 -2.12 0.12 -9.45
CA GLY A 102 -2.78 1.39 -9.13
C GLY A 102 -2.09 2.12 -7.97
N VAL A 103 -1.81 1.41 -6.87
CA VAL A 103 -1.03 1.95 -5.73
C VAL A 103 0.35 2.41 -6.20
N THR A 104 1.02 1.56 -6.99
CA THR A 104 2.36 1.85 -7.52
C THR A 104 2.39 3.10 -8.41
N TYR A 105 1.40 3.31 -9.28
CA TYR A 105 1.32 4.52 -10.10
C TYR A 105 1.13 5.79 -9.24
N GLY A 106 0.25 5.72 -8.24
CA GLY A 106 0.10 6.81 -7.26
C GLY A 106 1.40 7.08 -6.50
N ALA A 107 2.12 6.02 -6.12
CA ALA A 107 3.41 6.10 -5.44
C ALA A 107 4.48 6.77 -6.30
N MET A 108 4.58 6.39 -7.57
CA MET A 108 5.53 6.98 -8.51
C MET A 108 5.33 8.49 -8.67
N LEU A 109 4.07 8.95 -8.70
CA LEU A 109 3.76 10.39 -8.69
C LEU A 109 4.21 11.06 -7.39
N ALA A 110 3.95 10.43 -6.23
CA ALA A 110 4.38 10.95 -4.94
C ALA A 110 5.91 11.04 -4.82
N VAL A 111 6.64 10.02 -5.27
CA VAL A 111 8.11 10.02 -5.28
C VAL A 111 8.64 11.11 -6.22
N SER A 112 8.06 11.26 -7.41
CA SER A 112 8.45 12.35 -8.32
C SER A 112 8.29 13.72 -7.68
N ASN A 113 7.21 13.95 -6.93
CA ASN A 113 6.98 15.21 -6.23
C ASN A 113 7.94 15.42 -5.06
N ALA A 114 8.20 14.39 -4.25
CA ALA A 114 9.07 14.49 -3.08
C ALA A 114 10.55 14.69 -3.46
N THR A 115 10.97 14.14 -4.59
CA THR A 115 12.39 14.05 -5.00
C THR A 115 12.75 15.02 -6.13
N GLY A 116 11.78 15.43 -6.94
CA GLY A 116 12.00 16.18 -8.18
C GLY A 116 12.46 15.32 -9.37
N ASP A 117 12.70 14.02 -9.18
CA ASP A 117 13.15 13.12 -10.25
C ASP A 117 11.97 12.70 -11.14
N LYS A 118 11.99 13.13 -12.40
CA LYS A 118 10.90 12.89 -13.35
C LYS A 118 10.78 11.46 -13.83
N LYS A 119 11.80 10.61 -13.64
CA LYS A 119 11.74 9.21 -14.11
C LYS A 119 10.56 8.44 -13.53
N TYR A 120 10.18 8.76 -12.29
CA TYR A 120 9.03 8.17 -11.61
C TYR A 120 7.71 8.61 -12.26
N PHE A 121 7.55 9.91 -12.50
CA PHE A 121 6.39 10.45 -13.23
C PHE A 121 6.27 9.81 -14.63
N ASP A 122 7.38 9.77 -15.37
CA ASP A 122 7.43 9.22 -16.73
C ASP A 122 7.11 7.72 -16.75
N TYR A 123 7.54 6.95 -15.74
CA TYR A 123 7.19 5.54 -15.58
C TYR A 123 5.68 5.36 -15.53
N ALA A 124 5.00 6.11 -14.65
CA ALA A 124 3.55 5.99 -14.47
C ALA A 124 2.80 6.49 -15.70
N LYS A 125 3.23 7.63 -16.26
CA LYS A 125 2.60 8.24 -17.43
C LYS A 125 2.62 7.29 -18.62
N LYS A 126 3.81 6.74 -18.94
CA LYS A 126 4.00 5.83 -20.08
C LYS A 126 3.05 4.63 -20.04
N ARG A 127 2.84 4.05 -18.86
CA ARG A 127 2.02 2.84 -18.67
C ARG A 127 0.53 3.13 -18.66
N LEU A 128 0.11 4.16 -17.93
CA LEU A 128 -1.29 4.58 -17.90
C LEU A 128 -1.77 5.06 -19.26
N GLU A 129 -0.96 5.84 -19.97
CA GLU A 129 -1.29 6.31 -21.31
C GLU A 129 -1.28 5.18 -22.33
N LEU A 130 -0.36 4.21 -22.25
CA LEU A 130 -0.41 3.02 -23.10
C LEU A 130 -1.75 2.29 -22.96
N ILE A 131 -2.18 2.03 -21.72
CA ILE A 131 -3.46 1.36 -21.45
C ILE A 131 -4.60 2.19 -22.04
N ALA A 132 -4.67 3.48 -21.70
CA ALA A 132 -5.76 4.36 -22.06
C ALA A 132 -5.92 4.54 -23.58
N HIS A 133 -4.83 4.78 -24.31
CA HIS A 133 -4.86 4.92 -25.77
C HIS A 133 -5.27 3.61 -26.48
N SER A 134 -5.10 2.47 -25.82
CA SER A 134 -5.42 1.16 -26.40
C SER A 134 -6.87 0.71 -26.14
N ILE A 135 -7.57 1.35 -25.19
CA ILE A 135 -8.95 0.99 -24.82
C ILE A 135 -9.91 0.96 -26.01
N PRO A 136 -9.94 1.95 -26.93
CA PRO A 136 -10.93 1.95 -28.02
C PRO A 136 -10.86 0.68 -28.87
N ALA A 137 -9.66 0.24 -29.21
CA ALA A 137 -9.46 -0.89 -30.09
C ALA A 137 -9.67 -2.24 -29.37
N PHE A 138 -9.24 -2.37 -28.11
CA PHE A 138 -9.58 -3.54 -27.30
C PHE A 138 -11.07 -3.61 -26.93
N ARG A 139 -11.79 -2.49 -26.88
CA ARG A 139 -13.25 -2.46 -26.68
C ARG A 139 -13.99 -3.00 -27.89
N THR A 140 -13.52 -2.72 -29.11
CA THR A 140 -14.05 -3.34 -30.34
C THR A 140 -13.85 -4.86 -30.29
N LEU A 141 -12.62 -5.31 -30.03
CA LEU A 141 -12.31 -6.74 -29.91
C LEU A 141 -13.20 -7.43 -28.85
N TYR A 142 -13.42 -6.80 -27.69
CA TYR A 142 -14.23 -7.38 -26.63
C TYR A 142 -15.69 -7.62 -27.04
N LYS A 143 -16.28 -6.73 -27.86
CA LYS A 143 -17.64 -6.89 -28.37
C LYS A 143 -17.76 -8.07 -29.33
N GLU A 144 -16.75 -8.28 -30.17
CA GLU A 144 -16.72 -9.36 -31.15
C GLU A 144 -16.37 -10.72 -30.52
N THR A 145 -15.54 -10.72 -29.48
CA THR A 145 -14.99 -11.93 -28.86
C THR A 145 -15.09 -11.95 -27.33
N PRO A 146 -16.28 -11.79 -26.73
CA PRO A 146 -16.44 -11.58 -25.28
C PRO A 146 -15.99 -12.77 -24.41
N LYS A 147 -15.96 -13.98 -24.98
CA LYS A 147 -15.51 -15.21 -24.30
C LYS A 147 -13.99 -15.41 -24.37
N ASN A 148 -13.27 -14.61 -25.15
CA ASN A 148 -11.82 -14.71 -25.30
C ASN A 148 -11.10 -13.78 -24.31
N SER A 149 -9.88 -14.17 -23.90
CA SER A 149 -9.08 -13.39 -22.96
C SER A 149 -8.63 -12.08 -23.61
N ASN A 150 -9.26 -10.96 -23.20
CA ASN A 150 -8.86 -9.61 -23.56
C ASN A 150 -7.95 -9.03 -22.46
N PRO A 151 -6.73 -8.56 -22.76
CA PRO A 151 -5.77 -8.09 -21.76
C PRO A 151 -6.25 -6.85 -20.99
N LEU A 152 -7.20 -6.09 -21.56
CA LEU A 152 -7.80 -4.90 -20.93
C LEU A 152 -9.24 -5.15 -20.48
N ARG A 153 -9.69 -6.40 -20.36
CA ARG A 153 -11.05 -6.76 -19.93
C ARG A 153 -11.42 -6.10 -18.59
N GLN A 154 -10.50 -6.10 -17.62
CA GLN A 154 -10.74 -5.48 -16.31
C GLN A 154 -10.88 -3.95 -16.40
N VAL A 155 -10.21 -3.33 -17.38
CA VAL A 155 -10.28 -1.89 -17.63
C VAL A 155 -11.58 -1.51 -18.35
N ILE A 156 -11.99 -2.33 -19.32
CA ILE A 156 -13.18 -2.07 -20.17
C ILE A 156 -14.47 -2.36 -19.41
N GLU A 157 -14.48 -3.41 -18.60
CA GLU A 157 -15.66 -3.88 -17.87
C GLU A 157 -15.24 -4.40 -16.49
N PRO A 158 -14.95 -3.52 -15.51
CA PRO A 158 -14.65 -3.93 -14.14
C PRO A 158 -15.81 -4.72 -13.51
N LYS A 159 -15.49 -5.67 -12.62
CA LYS A 159 -16.45 -6.53 -11.91
C LYS A 159 -16.23 -6.58 -10.40
N ALA A 160 -15.25 -5.86 -9.89
CA ALA A 160 -15.06 -5.59 -8.48
C ALA A 160 -14.34 -4.26 -8.29
N LEU A 161 -14.39 -3.71 -7.08
CA LEU A 161 -13.55 -2.58 -6.69
C LEU A 161 -12.05 -2.85 -6.93
N ASP A 162 -11.61 -4.11 -6.73
CA ASP A 162 -10.23 -4.57 -7.00
C ASP A 162 -9.81 -4.39 -8.49
N ASP A 163 -10.75 -4.30 -9.43
CA ASP A 163 -10.44 -4.10 -10.86
C ASP A 163 -10.23 -2.62 -11.22
N CYS A 164 -10.65 -1.68 -10.35
CA CYS A 164 -10.84 -0.29 -10.76
C CYS A 164 -10.45 0.78 -9.74
N GLY A 165 -10.61 0.54 -8.44
CA GLY A 165 -10.46 1.55 -7.38
C GLY A 165 -9.13 2.30 -7.40
N ALA A 166 -8.06 1.58 -7.04
CA ALA A 166 -6.71 2.14 -6.97
C ALA A 166 -6.24 2.67 -8.34
N MET A 167 -6.60 1.98 -9.43
CA MET A 167 -6.30 2.41 -10.80
C MET A 167 -6.98 3.74 -11.13
N CYS A 168 -8.25 3.91 -10.76
CA CYS A 168 -9.01 5.14 -10.99
C CYS A 168 -8.39 6.31 -10.23
N GLY A 169 -8.13 6.15 -8.92
CA GLY A 169 -7.49 7.18 -8.11
C GLY A 169 -6.14 7.62 -8.69
N ALA A 170 -5.28 6.68 -9.07
CA ALA A 170 -3.99 6.99 -9.68
C ALA A 170 -4.12 7.65 -11.06
N THR A 171 -5.09 7.22 -11.88
CA THR A 171 -5.35 7.79 -13.21
C THR A 171 -5.85 9.22 -13.11
N ILE A 172 -6.71 9.53 -12.13
CA ILE A 172 -7.16 10.90 -11.84
C ILE A 172 -5.97 11.77 -11.41
N LYS A 173 -5.12 11.27 -10.50
CA LYS A 173 -3.90 11.98 -10.08
C LYS A 173 -2.99 12.27 -11.28
N MET A 174 -2.78 11.30 -12.17
CA MET A 174 -2.00 11.48 -13.41
C MET A 174 -2.59 12.54 -14.32
N LEU A 175 -3.91 12.49 -14.58
CA LEU A 175 -4.59 13.49 -15.40
C LEU A 175 -4.41 14.90 -14.82
N ARG A 176 -4.61 15.07 -13.52
CA ARG A 176 -4.42 16.35 -12.80
C ARG A 176 -2.97 16.83 -12.81
N ALA A 177 -2.01 15.92 -12.93
CA ALA A 177 -0.58 16.21 -13.01
C ALA A 177 -0.08 16.48 -14.45
N GLY A 178 -0.98 16.61 -15.44
CA GLY A 178 -0.62 16.93 -16.83
C GLY A 178 -0.52 15.72 -17.76
N GLY A 179 -1.11 14.59 -17.39
CA GLY A 179 -1.31 13.44 -18.28
C GLY A 179 -2.30 13.72 -19.41
N SER A 180 -2.31 12.85 -20.43
CA SER A 180 -3.20 12.97 -21.59
C SER A 180 -4.69 12.89 -21.25
N MET A 181 -5.51 13.67 -21.96
CA MET A 181 -6.98 13.58 -21.90
C MET A 181 -7.52 12.20 -22.34
N ALA A 182 -6.71 11.37 -23.01
CA ALA A 182 -7.06 9.98 -23.31
C ALA A 182 -7.30 9.13 -22.05
N LEU A 183 -6.83 9.56 -20.88
CA LEU A 183 -7.09 8.92 -19.59
C LEU A 183 -8.55 9.07 -19.14
N ARG A 184 -9.28 10.09 -19.62
CA ARG A 184 -10.61 10.43 -19.12
C ARG A 184 -11.66 9.31 -19.32
N PRO A 185 -11.79 8.67 -20.49
CA PRO A 185 -12.71 7.55 -20.67
C PRO A 185 -12.44 6.35 -19.74
N MET A 186 -11.18 6.12 -19.36
CA MET A 186 -10.79 5.09 -18.40
C MET A 186 -11.29 5.45 -16.99
N ILE A 187 -11.07 6.70 -16.57
CA ILE A 187 -11.60 7.24 -15.30
C ILE A 187 -13.12 7.12 -15.25
N ASP A 188 -13.82 7.55 -16.30
CA ASP A 188 -15.28 7.53 -16.36
C ASP A 188 -15.84 6.09 -16.27
N THR A 189 -15.19 5.14 -16.93
CA THR A 189 -15.56 3.71 -16.85
C THR A 189 -15.44 3.20 -15.40
N TYR A 190 -14.33 3.51 -14.73
CA TYR A 190 -14.08 3.06 -13.37
C TYR A 190 -14.99 3.72 -12.34
N ILE A 191 -15.09 5.06 -12.35
CA ILE A 191 -15.87 5.76 -11.34
C ILE A 191 -17.36 5.44 -11.47
N ASN A 192 -17.86 5.22 -12.70
CA ASN A 192 -19.23 4.75 -12.90
C ASN A 192 -19.46 3.38 -12.27
N TYR A 193 -18.50 2.45 -12.40
CA TYR A 193 -18.60 1.16 -11.72
C TYR A 193 -18.60 1.30 -10.19
N ILE A 194 -17.70 2.10 -9.62
CA ILE A 194 -17.62 2.30 -8.16
C ILE A 194 -18.92 2.92 -7.62
N SER A 195 -19.45 3.95 -8.29
CA SER A 195 -20.66 4.64 -7.84
C SER A 195 -21.93 3.83 -8.07
N ASN A 196 -22.07 3.17 -9.23
CA ASN A 196 -23.35 2.63 -9.70
C ASN A 196 -23.34 1.11 -9.97
N GLY A 197 -22.17 0.48 -10.15
CA GLY A 197 -22.04 -0.93 -10.54
C GLY A 197 -21.65 -1.87 -9.40
N GLN A 198 -20.91 -1.38 -8.40
CA GLN A 198 -20.50 -2.16 -7.25
C GLN A 198 -21.70 -2.44 -6.33
N GLN A 199 -21.75 -3.65 -5.80
CA GLN A 199 -22.74 -4.03 -4.79
C GLN A 199 -22.65 -3.14 -3.54
N ARG A 200 -23.79 -2.78 -2.98
CA ARG A 200 -23.92 -2.08 -1.70
C ARG A 200 -24.91 -2.81 -0.77
N LEU A 201 -24.71 -2.67 0.53
CA LEU A 201 -25.73 -2.97 1.54
C LEU A 201 -26.92 -2.02 1.38
N LYS A 202 -28.02 -2.32 2.08
CA LYS A 202 -29.25 -1.51 2.03
C LYS A 202 -29.04 -0.03 2.37
N ASP A 203 -28.08 0.27 3.25
CA ASP A 203 -27.75 1.64 3.66
C ASP A 203 -26.74 2.35 2.74
N GLY A 204 -26.33 1.70 1.65
CA GLY A 204 -25.39 2.23 0.67
C GLY A 204 -23.91 1.94 0.96
N THR A 205 -23.58 1.18 2.00
CA THR A 205 -22.20 0.73 2.27
C THR A 205 -21.72 -0.21 1.16
N LEU A 206 -20.58 0.05 0.53
CA LEU A 206 -19.99 -0.83 -0.49
C LEU A 206 -19.68 -2.21 0.10
N ALA A 207 -20.08 -3.27 -0.60
CA ALA A 207 -20.02 -4.63 -0.08
C ALA A 207 -19.69 -5.66 -1.17
N ARG A 208 -19.49 -6.91 -0.76
CA ARG A 208 -19.25 -8.07 -1.62
C ARG A 208 -20.26 -9.18 -1.30
N ASN A 209 -20.50 -10.04 -2.28
CA ASN A 209 -21.19 -11.33 -2.13
C ASN A 209 -20.19 -12.50 -2.13
N ARG A 210 -19.08 -12.31 -1.43
CA ARG A 210 -18.06 -13.34 -1.16
C ARG A 210 -17.23 -12.97 0.07
N PRO A 211 -16.75 -13.93 0.88
CA PRO A 211 -17.09 -15.36 0.81
C PRO A 211 -18.54 -15.66 1.23
N GLN A 212 -19.24 -14.69 1.83
CA GLN A 212 -20.66 -14.75 2.18
C GLN A 212 -21.44 -13.62 1.50
N THR A 213 -22.77 -13.71 1.50
CA THR A 213 -23.65 -12.62 1.05
C THR A 213 -23.47 -11.38 1.95
N ASN A 214 -23.59 -10.18 1.38
CA ASN A 214 -23.58 -8.91 2.14
C ASN A 214 -22.40 -8.80 3.12
N THR A 215 -21.19 -9.05 2.61
CA THR A 215 -19.94 -9.01 3.36
C THR A 215 -19.19 -7.70 3.12
N LEU A 216 -18.73 -7.06 4.18
CA LEU A 216 -17.80 -5.94 4.12
C LEU A 216 -16.37 -6.45 4.28
N TRP A 217 -15.51 -6.09 3.34
CA TRP A 217 -14.07 -6.30 3.43
C TRP A 217 -13.41 -4.98 3.74
N LEU A 218 -12.59 -4.92 4.77
CA LEU A 218 -11.94 -3.67 5.17
C LEU A 218 -11.11 -3.03 4.03
N ASP A 219 -10.54 -3.86 3.15
CA ASP A 219 -9.84 -3.46 1.94
C ASP A 219 -10.68 -2.53 1.04
N ASP A 220 -12.01 -2.70 0.99
CA ASP A 220 -12.90 -1.95 0.13
C ASP A 220 -12.94 -0.45 0.44
N LEU A 221 -12.49 -0.03 1.64
CA LEU A 221 -12.21 1.38 1.91
C LEU A 221 -11.18 1.92 0.92
N TYR A 222 -10.01 1.28 0.81
CA TYR A 222 -8.99 1.73 -0.13
C TYR A 222 -9.37 1.48 -1.60
N MET A 223 -10.13 0.41 -1.88
CA MET A 223 -10.57 0.13 -3.24
C MET A 223 -11.68 1.07 -3.73
N SER A 224 -12.16 2.02 -2.92
CA SER A 224 -13.23 2.95 -3.32
C SER A 224 -12.98 4.41 -2.93
N VAL A 225 -12.64 4.66 -1.67
CA VAL A 225 -12.59 6.01 -1.07
C VAL A 225 -11.59 6.92 -1.79
N PRO A 226 -10.34 6.52 -2.09
CA PRO A 226 -9.41 7.37 -2.82
C PRO A 226 -9.92 7.76 -4.21
N ALA A 227 -10.56 6.85 -4.94
CA ALA A 227 -11.10 7.15 -6.27
C ALA A 227 -12.26 8.15 -6.19
N LEU A 228 -13.19 7.96 -5.25
CA LEU A 228 -14.28 8.90 -4.98
C LEU A 228 -13.71 10.27 -4.60
N ALA A 229 -12.78 10.33 -3.64
CA ALA A 229 -12.17 11.57 -3.18
C ALA A 229 -11.46 12.32 -4.32
N GLN A 230 -10.65 11.62 -5.11
CA GLN A 230 -9.97 12.22 -6.27
C GLN A 230 -10.95 12.68 -7.34
N MET A 231 -12.09 11.98 -7.53
CA MET A 231 -13.11 12.43 -8.47
C MET A 231 -13.77 13.72 -7.98
N GLY A 232 -14.09 13.83 -6.69
CA GLY A 232 -14.55 15.08 -6.09
C GLY A 232 -13.56 16.22 -6.30
N LYS A 233 -12.25 15.93 -6.24
CA LYS A 233 -11.19 16.91 -6.50
C LYS A 233 -11.06 17.29 -7.97
N LEU A 234 -11.33 16.35 -8.88
CA LEU A 234 -11.27 16.56 -10.31
C LEU A 234 -12.46 17.38 -10.82
N THR A 235 -13.68 17.12 -10.32
CA THR A 235 -14.91 17.73 -10.85
C THR A 235 -15.47 18.86 -9.99
N GLY A 236 -15.11 18.91 -8.71
CA GLY A 236 -15.71 19.83 -7.73
C GLY A 236 -17.09 19.38 -7.24
N GLU A 237 -17.57 18.19 -7.64
CA GLU A 237 -18.89 17.70 -7.23
C GLU A 237 -18.87 17.08 -5.82
N THR A 238 -19.60 17.70 -4.89
CA THR A 238 -19.65 17.29 -3.47
C THR A 238 -20.11 15.85 -3.25
N LYS A 239 -20.98 15.31 -4.12
CA LYS A 239 -21.53 13.95 -4.01
C LYS A 239 -20.45 12.87 -3.87
N TYR A 240 -19.28 13.06 -4.48
CA TYR A 240 -18.18 12.12 -4.39
C TYR A 240 -17.49 12.17 -3.03
N TYR A 241 -17.32 13.36 -2.45
CA TYR A 241 -16.84 13.51 -1.08
C TYR A 241 -17.86 12.99 -0.06
N ASP A 242 -19.16 13.22 -0.29
CA ASP A 242 -20.23 12.71 0.56
C ASP A 242 -20.21 11.18 0.61
N ASP A 243 -20.13 10.50 -0.55
CA ASP A 243 -20.04 9.04 -0.60
C ASP A 243 -18.74 8.54 0.05
N ALA A 244 -17.59 9.16 -0.25
CA ALA A 244 -16.31 8.78 0.35
C ALA A 244 -16.31 8.86 1.90
N VAL A 245 -16.80 9.96 2.46
CA VAL A 245 -16.97 10.13 3.91
C VAL A 245 -17.96 9.11 4.46
N LYS A 246 -19.08 8.92 3.77
CA LYS A 246 -20.12 7.96 4.20
C LYS A 246 -19.55 6.55 4.29
N GLN A 247 -18.75 6.11 3.31
CA GLN A 247 -18.08 4.81 3.36
C GLN A 247 -17.16 4.69 4.58
N VAL A 248 -16.28 5.66 4.83
CA VAL A 248 -15.39 5.62 6.02
C VAL A 248 -16.18 5.45 7.31
N LEU A 249 -17.24 6.25 7.49
CA LEU A 249 -18.03 6.23 8.73
C LEU A 249 -18.83 4.93 8.88
N GLN A 250 -19.45 4.43 7.80
CA GLN A 250 -20.26 3.20 7.82
C GLN A 250 -19.42 1.93 8.01
N PHE A 251 -18.21 1.88 7.46
CA PHE A 251 -17.26 0.81 7.75
C PHE A 251 -16.78 0.89 9.19
N SER A 252 -16.41 2.09 9.66
CA SER A 252 -15.90 2.28 11.03
C SER A 252 -16.92 1.95 12.10
N ASP A 253 -18.20 2.26 11.88
CA ASP A 253 -19.27 1.92 12.81
C ASP A 253 -19.40 0.41 13.07
N ARG A 254 -19.09 -0.42 12.07
CA ARG A 254 -19.23 -1.88 12.12
C ARG A 254 -17.94 -2.62 12.43
N MET A 255 -16.82 -2.11 11.91
CA MET A 255 -15.58 -2.87 11.81
C MET A 255 -14.48 -2.37 12.74
N PHE A 256 -14.63 -1.17 13.34
CA PHE A 256 -13.62 -0.61 14.23
C PHE A 256 -13.89 -1.00 15.68
N ASN A 257 -12.97 -1.74 16.29
CA ASN A 257 -12.98 -2.00 17.72
C ASN A 257 -12.33 -0.81 18.45
N LYS A 258 -13.14 -0.11 19.26
CA LYS A 258 -12.73 1.11 19.98
C LYS A 258 -11.87 0.83 21.21
N ASP A 259 -11.88 -0.40 21.73
CA ASP A 259 -11.10 -0.78 22.91
C ASP A 259 -9.63 -0.97 22.55
N VAL A 260 -9.38 -1.57 21.38
CA VAL A 260 -8.01 -1.80 20.87
C VAL A 260 -7.59 -0.80 19.77
N ASN A 261 -8.52 0.03 19.29
CA ASN A 261 -8.34 0.99 18.21
C ASN A 261 -7.84 0.38 16.89
N LEU A 262 -8.34 -0.82 16.54
CA LEU A 262 -8.03 -1.52 15.30
C LEU A 262 -9.31 -1.91 14.57
N TYR A 263 -9.18 -2.27 13.29
CA TYR A 263 -10.30 -2.78 12.50
C TYR A 263 -10.24 -4.30 12.33
N MET A 264 -11.38 -4.98 12.49
CA MET A 264 -11.53 -6.36 12.01
C MET A 264 -11.41 -6.40 10.48
N HIS A 265 -10.88 -7.48 9.92
CA HIS A 265 -10.76 -7.61 8.47
C HIS A 265 -12.10 -7.75 7.75
N GLY A 266 -13.05 -8.48 8.36
CA GLY A 266 -14.28 -8.89 7.70
C GLY A 266 -15.51 -8.81 8.59
N TRP A 267 -16.59 -8.31 8.01
CA TRP A 267 -17.90 -8.24 8.67
C TRP A 267 -18.97 -8.81 7.74
N VAL A 268 -19.84 -9.67 8.26
CA VAL A 268 -20.90 -10.34 7.48
C VAL A 268 -22.26 -9.97 8.07
N GLU A 269 -23.16 -9.47 7.22
CA GLU A 269 -24.53 -9.19 7.63
C GLU A 269 -25.24 -10.47 8.08
N GLY A 270 -25.85 -10.44 9.26
CA GLY A 270 -26.57 -11.59 9.82
C GLY A 270 -25.70 -12.63 10.55
N MET A 271 -24.39 -12.40 10.67
CA MET A 271 -23.51 -13.18 11.54
C MET A 271 -23.47 -12.58 12.95
N ASP A 272 -23.57 -13.41 13.99
CA ASP A 272 -23.42 -12.99 15.39
C ASP A 272 -22.84 -14.18 16.20
N PRO A 273 -21.70 -14.01 16.91
CA PRO A 273 -20.86 -12.80 17.00
C PRO A 273 -20.08 -12.51 15.71
N HIS A 274 -19.46 -11.33 15.63
CA HIS A 274 -18.49 -10.98 14.57
C HIS A 274 -17.04 -11.24 15.04
N PRO A 275 -16.36 -12.30 14.57
CA PRO A 275 -14.99 -12.58 15.00
C PRO A 275 -14.00 -11.55 14.47
N GLU A 276 -13.15 -11.03 15.36
CA GLU A 276 -12.19 -9.98 15.02
C GLU A 276 -10.82 -10.57 14.68
N PHE A 277 -10.42 -10.44 13.42
CA PHE A 277 -9.05 -10.68 12.98
C PHE A 277 -8.46 -9.36 12.51
N HIS A 278 -7.58 -8.78 13.31
CA HIS A 278 -6.91 -7.49 13.07
C HIS A 278 -5.76 -7.64 12.06
N TRP A 279 -6.10 -8.05 10.83
CA TRP A 279 -5.12 -8.26 9.77
C TRP A 279 -4.42 -6.96 9.37
N ALA A 280 -3.10 -6.98 9.41
CA ALA A 280 -2.26 -5.78 9.29
C ALA A 280 -2.48 -5.05 7.96
N ARG A 281 -2.37 -5.72 6.82
CA ARG A 281 -2.48 -5.01 5.54
C ARG A 281 -3.85 -4.39 5.31
N ALA A 282 -4.95 -5.07 5.66
CA ALA A 282 -6.27 -4.47 5.56
C ALA A 282 -6.45 -3.27 6.51
N ASN A 283 -5.88 -3.31 7.73
CA ASN A 283 -5.79 -2.13 8.59
C ASN A 283 -4.99 -1.01 7.90
N GLY A 284 -3.91 -1.36 7.19
CA GLY A 284 -3.16 -0.41 6.36
C GLY A 284 -4.04 0.24 5.29
N TRP A 285 -4.85 -0.54 4.59
CA TRP A 285 -5.78 -0.01 3.58
C TRP A 285 -6.82 0.94 4.16
N ALA A 286 -7.39 0.64 5.33
CA ALA A 286 -8.29 1.57 6.01
C ALA A 286 -7.59 2.90 6.37
N LEU A 287 -6.38 2.82 6.90
CA LEU A 287 -5.56 3.98 7.25
C LEU A 287 -5.21 4.82 6.01
N MET A 288 -4.81 4.16 4.91
CA MET A 288 -4.46 4.79 3.65
C MET A 288 -5.68 5.43 2.98
N ALA A 289 -6.85 4.79 3.05
CA ALA A 289 -8.10 5.35 2.52
C ALA A 289 -8.47 6.67 3.21
N MET A 290 -8.38 6.73 4.54
CA MET A 290 -8.63 7.94 5.31
C MET A 290 -7.59 9.03 5.03
N THR A 291 -6.31 8.65 4.93
CA THR A 291 -5.20 9.55 4.59
C THR A 291 -5.41 10.19 3.21
N GLU A 292 -5.71 9.38 2.20
CA GLU A 292 -5.98 9.82 0.83
C GLU A 292 -7.24 10.68 0.71
N LEU A 293 -8.27 10.38 1.51
CA LEU A 293 -9.48 11.20 1.57
C LEU A 293 -9.16 12.59 2.14
N LEU A 294 -8.49 12.65 3.29
CA LEU A 294 -8.18 13.91 3.97
C LEU A 294 -7.24 14.82 3.17
N ASP A 295 -6.39 14.25 2.31
CA ASP A 295 -5.49 14.99 1.40
C ASP A 295 -6.25 15.88 0.39
N VAL A 296 -7.49 15.49 0.03
CA VAL A 296 -8.28 16.24 -0.97
C VAL A 296 -9.66 16.68 -0.49
N LEU A 297 -10.13 16.18 0.65
CA LEU A 297 -11.40 16.56 1.25
C LEU A 297 -11.34 18.02 1.72
N PRO A 298 -12.26 18.90 1.29
CA PRO A 298 -12.31 20.27 1.80
C PRO A 298 -12.45 20.29 3.32
N SER A 299 -11.65 21.10 4.01
CA SER A 299 -11.70 21.23 5.47
C SER A 299 -13.04 21.77 5.99
N THR A 300 -13.81 22.44 5.12
CA THR A 300 -15.18 22.91 5.38
C THR A 300 -16.24 21.83 5.25
N HIS A 301 -15.89 20.64 4.74
CA HIS A 301 -16.83 19.53 4.60
C HIS A 301 -17.26 19.02 5.98
N PRO A 302 -18.56 18.78 6.23
CA PRO A 302 -19.06 18.38 7.56
C PRO A 302 -18.49 17.05 8.06
N GLY A 303 -18.03 16.19 7.14
CA GLY A 303 -17.37 14.92 7.43
C GLY A 303 -15.90 15.02 7.83
N TYR A 304 -15.21 16.14 7.56
CA TYR A 304 -13.75 16.24 7.68
C TYR A 304 -13.26 15.87 9.08
N LYS A 305 -13.83 16.51 10.11
CA LYS A 305 -13.44 16.27 11.51
C LYS A 305 -13.69 14.82 11.96
N LYS A 306 -14.74 14.17 11.45
CA LYS A 306 -15.07 12.78 11.81
C LYS A 306 -14.05 11.80 11.22
N VAL A 307 -13.67 12.01 9.96
CA VAL A 307 -12.63 11.20 9.30
C VAL A 307 -11.27 11.43 9.97
N LEU A 308 -10.93 12.69 10.30
CA LEU A 308 -9.70 13.01 11.01
C LEU A 308 -9.62 12.36 12.40
N ASP A 309 -10.68 12.43 13.21
CA ASP A 309 -10.71 11.76 14.53
C ASP A 309 -10.54 10.24 14.38
N GLN A 310 -11.19 9.63 13.38
CA GLN A 310 -11.05 8.21 13.11
C GLN A 310 -9.63 7.82 12.69
N LEU A 311 -8.99 8.61 11.81
CA LEU A 311 -7.57 8.43 11.45
C LEU A 311 -6.68 8.50 12.70
N GLN A 312 -6.85 9.53 13.53
CA GLN A 312 -6.05 9.73 14.73
C GLN A 312 -6.23 8.60 15.76
N ARG A 313 -7.45 8.08 15.94
CA ARG A 313 -7.72 6.89 16.77
C ARG A 313 -6.96 5.67 16.26
N HIS A 314 -7.03 5.42 14.96
CA HIS A 314 -6.37 4.27 14.35
C HIS A 314 -4.84 4.37 14.45
N ILE A 315 -4.26 5.55 14.21
CA ILE A 315 -2.81 5.79 14.41
C ILE A 315 -2.41 5.51 15.87
N ARG A 316 -3.21 5.95 16.86
CA ARG A 316 -2.96 5.62 18.27
C ARG A 316 -2.95 4.13 18.54
N GLY A 317 -3.91 3.38 17.98
CA GLY A 317 -3.93 1.92 18.11
C GLY A 317 -2.68 1.28 17.52
N LEU A 318 -2.36 1.59 16.26
CA LEU A 318 -1.20 1.05 15.56
C LEU A 318 0.13 1.34 16.26
N ALA A 319 0.28 2.52 16.87
CA ALA A 319 1.49 2.89 17.59
C ALA A 319 1.83 1.95 18.77
N ILE A 320 0.82 1.38 19.42
CA ILE A 320 1.00 0.46 20.55
C ILE A 320 1.47 -0.93 20.09
N TYR A 321 1.21 -1.30 18.83
CA TYR A 321 1.52 -2.62 18.27
C TYR A 321 2.79 -2.67 17.40
N GLN A 322 3.58 -1.59 17.35
CA GLN A 322 4.89 -1.63 16.67
C GLN A 322 5.84 -2.56 17.44
N THR A 323 6.55 -3.42 16.71
CA THR A 323 7.50 -4.35 17.31
C THR A 323 8.85 -3.70 17.60
N ASP A 324 9.68 -4.40 18.37
CA ASP A 324 11.06 -4.01 18.69
C ASP A 324 11.97 -3.83 17.46
N ASN A 325 11.61 -4.42 16.32
CA ASN A 325 12.30 -4.28 15.04
C ASN A 325 11.56 -3.38 14.05
N GLY A 326 10.63 -2.55 14.52
CA GLY A 326 9.97 -1.50 13.76
C GLY A 326 8.89 -1.95 12.78
N LEU A 327 8.68 -3.26 12.64
CA LEU A 327 7.62 -3.83 11.81
C LEU A 327 6.32 -3.99 12.62
N TRP A 328 5.28 -4.50 11.95
CA TRP A 328 4.05 -4.96 12.58
C TRP A 328 3.81 -6.43 12.27
N HIS A 329 3.17 -7.10 13.23
CA HIS A 329 2.71 -8.48 13.11
C HIS A 329 1.57 -8.61 12.09
N GLN A 330 1.51 -9.73 11.36
CA GLN A 330 0.47 -10.05 10.38
C GLN A 330 -0.94 -9.97 10.98
N LEU A 331 -1.15 -10.45 12.20
CA LEU A 331 -2.28 -10.04 13.04
C LEU A 331 -1.73 -9.12 14.13
N LEU A 332 -2.20 -7.87 14.14
CA LEU A 332 -1.57 -6.77 14.87
C LEU A 332 -1.49 -7.01 16.38
N ASP A 333 -2.53 -7.62 16.94
CA ASP A 333 -2.70 -7.93 18.35
C ASP A 333 -2.17 -9.32 18.74
N ARG A 334 -1.41 -9.98 17.85
CA ARG A 334 -0.84 -11.31 18.06
C ARG A 334 0.65 -11.37 17.73
N ASN A 335 1.45 -11.25 18.79
CA ASN A 335 2.91 -11.17 18.70
C ASN A 335 3.61 -12.49 18.34
N ASP A 336 2.86 -13.57 18.16
CA ASP A 336 3.32 -14.88 17.69
C ASP A 336 3.09 -15.08 16.18
N THR A 337 2.54 -14.08 15.48
CA THR A 337 2.47 -14.09 14.01
C THR A 337 3.73 -13.51 13.36
N TYR A 338 4.00 -13.85 12.10
CA TYR A 338 5.16 -13.29 11.39
C TYR A 338 4.99 -11.78 11.14
N LEU A 339 6.11 -11.10 10.89
CA LEU A 339 6.15 -9.66 10.64
C LEU A 339 5.95 -9.36 9.15
N GLU A 340 5.10 -8.38 8.84
CA GLU A 340 4.60 -8.15 7.49
C GLU A 340 5.05 -6.77 6.94
N THR A 341 5.67 -6.81 5.76
CA THR A 341 6.40 -5.64 5.22
C THR A 341 5.47 -4.63 4.54
N SER A 342 4.44 -5.10 3.82
CA SER A 342 3.56 -4.17 3.09
C SER A 342 2.70 -3.32 4.03
N ALA A 343 2.16 -3.89 5.10
CA ALA A 343 1.43 -3.18 6.14
C ALA A 343 2.32 -2.14 6.83
N THR A 344 3.54 -2.53 7.23
CA THR A 344 4.52 -1.62 7.81
C THR A 344 4.81 -0.43 6.88
N ALA A 345 5.00 -0.68 5.59
CA ALA A 345 5.22 0.39 4.61
C ALA A 345 3.99 1.30 4.46
N ILE A 346 2.77 0.74 4.46
CA ILE A 346 1.54 1.53 4.45
C ILE A 346 1.45 2.43 5.71
N TYR A 347 1.73 1.90 6.89
CA TYR A 347 1.71 2.69 8.13
C TYR A 347 2.76 3.79 8.13
N THR A 348 3.97 3.48 7.65
CA THR A 348 5.06 4.45 7.49
C THR A 348 4.59 5.61 6.61
N PHE A 349 4.02 5.32 5.45
CA PHE A 349 3.45 6.33 4.56
C PHE A 349 2.38 7.19 5.24
N CYS A 350 1.34 6.56 5.81
CA CYS A 350 0.19 7.29 6.32
C CYS A 350 0.55 8.18 7.51
N ILE A 351 1.45 7.70 8.37
CA ILE A 351 1.85 8.41 9.60
C ILE A 351 2.82 9.54 9.25
N ALA A 352 3.77 9.32 8.34
CA ALA A 352 4.61 10.40 7.80
C ALA A 352 3.77 11.50 7.15
N LYS A 353 2.78 11.11 6.32
CA LYS A 353 1.83 12.06 5.71
C LYS A 353 1.04 12.82 6.78
N ALA A 354 0.52 12.13 7.80
CA ALA A 354 -0.21 12.78 8.89
C ALA A 354 0.66 13.77 9.69
N ILE A 355 1.96 13.50 9.85
CA ILE A 355 2.92 14.43 10.46
C ILE A 355 3.15 15.64 9.54
N ASN A 356 3.37 15.40 8.24
CA ASN A 356 3.58 16.45 7.23
C ASN A 356 2.38 17.41 7.13
N GLU A 357 1.17 16.87 7.21
CA GLU A 357 -0.08 17.63 7.17
C GLU A 357 -0.52 18.17 8.55
N LYS A 358 0.29 17.96 9.60
CA LYS A 358 0.02 18.39 10.99
C LYS A 358 -1.28 17.83 11.57
N TRP A 359 -1.70 16.66 11.09
CA TRP A 359 -2.83 15.91 11.64
C TRP A 359 -2.49 15.19 12.94
N VAL A 360 -1.20 14.91 13.17
CA VAL A 360 -0.68 14.32 14.40
C VAL A 360 0.60 15.01 14.85
N ASP A 361 0.98 14.83 16.11
CA ASP A 361 2.16 15.46 16.70
C ASP A 361 3.46 14.77 16.24
N ALA A 362 4.40 15.56 15.71
CA ALA A 362 5.67 15.05 15.19
C ALA A 362 6.60 14.48 16.28
N LYS A 363 6.53 14.98 17.52
CA LYS A 363 7.32 14.45 18.64
C LYS A 363 6.83 13.07 19.04
N ALA A 364 5.51 12.89 19.06
CA ALA A 364 4.88 11.62 19.43
C ALA A 364 5.11 10.52 18.39
N TYR A 365 5.01 10.83 17.09
CA TYR A 365 4.96 9.81 16.03
C TYR A 365 6.18 9.79 15.09
N GLY A 366 7.01 10.83 15.08
CA GLY A 366 8.20 10.91 14.23
C GLY A 366 9.19 9.76 14.47
N PRO A 367 9.61 9.49 15.73
CA PRO A 367 10.54 8.38 16.02
C PRO A 367 10.02 7.01 15.58
N MET A 368 8.74 6.74 15.84
CA MET A 368 8.05 5.51 15.44
C MET A 368 8.05 5.33 13.90
N CYS A 369 7.79 6.42 13.18
CA CYS A 369 7.78 6.44 11.72
C CYS A 369 9.18 6.21 11.12
N LEU A 370 10.22 6.84 11.69
CA LEU A 370 11.61 6.63 11.26
C LEU A 370 12.10 5.20 11.56
N LEU A 371 11.70 4.63 12.71
CA LEU A 371 11.97 3.23 13.02
C LEU A 371 11.30 2.29 12.01
N ALA A 372 10.04 2.54 11.65
CA ALA A 372 9.33 1.78 10.63
C ALA A 372 10.01 1.86 9.26
N TRP A 373 10.44 3.05 8.84
CA TRP A 373 11.19 3.21 7.59
C TRP A 373 12.50 2.42 7.61
N ASN A 374 13.28 2.52 8.69
CA ASN A 374 14.54 1.77 8.80
C ASN A 374 14.30 0.26 8.69
N ALA A 375 13.22 -0.24 9.27
CA ALA A 375 12.82 -1.64 9.15
C ALA A 375 12.44 -2.00 7.70
N VAL A 376 11.56 -1.22 7.06
CA VAL A 376 11.11 -1.41 5.67
C VAL A 376 12.29 -1.38 4.69
N ALA A 377 13.23 -0.44 4.87
CA ALA A 377 14.40 -0.31 4.00
C ALA A 377 15.26 -1.57 3.97
N THR A 378 15.34 -2.32 5.09
CA THR A 378 16.07 -3.60 5.16
C THR A 378 15.39 -4.73 4.40
N LYS A 379 14.09 -4.60 4.10
CA LYS A 379 13.31 -5.58 3.34
C LYS A 379 13.38 -5.38 1.85
N VAL A 380 13.97 -4.28 1.37
CA VAL A 380 14.31 -4.13 -0.04
C VAL A 380 15.67 -4.76 -0.25
N ASN A 381 15.76 -5.82 -1.05
CA ASN A 381 17.03 -6.51 -1.27
C ASN A 381 17.90 -5.83 -2.35
N GLY A 382 19.04 -6.43 -2.66
CA GLY A 382 19.99 -5.91 -3.65
C GLY A 382 19.42 -5.81 -5.07
N LYS A 383 18.39 -6.60 -5.41
CA LYS A 383 17.71 -6.55 -6.71
C LYS A 383 16.62 -5.48 -6.78
N GLY A 384 16.22 -4.87 -5.67
CA GLY A 384 15.07 -3.97 -5.60
C GLY A 384 13.74 -4.67 -5.33
N GLN A 385 13.76 -5.98 -5.02
CA GLN A 385 12.58 -6.72 -4.60
C GLN A 385 12.24 -6.45 -3.14
N VAL A 386 10.94 -6.48 -2.81
CA VAL A 386 10.44 -6.28 -1.44
C VAL A 386 10.14 -7.64 -0.80
N GLU A 387 10.95 -8.02 0.19
CA GLU A 387 10.81 -9.25 0.95
C GLU A 387 9.74 -9.13 2.05
N GLY A 388 9.34 -10.26 2.65
CA GLY A 388 8.39 -10.26 3.78
C GLY A 388 7.00 -9.71 3.47
N THR A 389 6.62 -9.63 2.19
CA THR A 389 5.30 -9.17 1.75
C THR A 389 4.33 -10.34 1.68
N CYS A 390 3.25 -10.29 2.45
CA CYS A 390 2.18 -11.27 2.42
C CYS A 390 1.47 -11.26 1.06
N VAL A 391 1.24 -12.44 0.48
CA VAL A 391 0.56 -12.58 -0.83
C VAL A 391 -0.92 -12.18 -0.75
N GLY A 392 -1.61 -12.14 -1.89
CA GLY A 392 -3.05 -11.89 -1.94
C GLY A 392 -3.80 -12.80 -0.95
N THR A 393 -4.61 -12.18 -0.10
CA THR A 393 -5.18 -12.84 1.08
C THR A 393 -6.67 -12.52 1.15
N GLY A 394 -7.47 -13.58 1.26
CA GLY A 394 -8.91 -13.49 1.39
C GLY A 394 -9.36 -13.30 2.84
N MET A 395 -10.68 -13.38 3.07
CA MET A 395 -11.26 -13.34 4.40
C MET A 395 -11.41 -14.74 5.01
N ALA A 396 -11.08 -14.88 6.28
CA ALA A 396 -11.31 -16.07 7.09
C ALA A 396 -11.75 -15.69 8.51
N PHE A 397 -12.33 -16.67 9.22
CA PHE A 397 -12.78 -16.57 10.61
C PHE A 397 -12.03 -17.52 11.55
N ASP A 398 -10.83 -17.94 11.15
CA ASP A 398 -9.89 -18.71 11.97
C ASP A 398 -8.47 -18.10 11.85
N PRO A 399 -7.63 -18.22 12.90
CA PRO A 399 -6.30 -17.63 12.88
C PRO A 399 -5.32 -18.37 11.99
N MET A 400 -5.46 -19.70 11.82
CA MET A 400 -4.52 -20.50 11.04
C MET A 400 -4.41 -19.95 9.61
N PHE A 401 -5.54 -19.55 9.02
CA PHE A 401 -5.55 -18.90 7.72
C PHE A 401 -4.61 -17.69 7.65
N TYR A 402 -4.66 -16.77 8.62
CA TYR A 402 -3.86 -15.54 8.61
C TYR A 402 -2.39 -15.80 8.97
N TYR A 403 -2.13 -16.67 9.96
CA TYR A 403 -0.79 -17.02 10.44
C TYR A 403 0.08 -17.62 9.34
N TYR A 404 -0.52 -18.42 8.46
CA TYR A 404 0.20 -19.20 7.45
C TYR A 404 0.07 -18.62 6.04
N ARG A 405 -0.40 -17.37 5.89
CA ARG A 405 -0.35 -16.71 4.58
C ARG A 405 1.10 -16.62 4.10
N PRO A 406 1.41 -17.11 2.88
CA PRO A 406 2.75 -17.04 2.36
C PRO A 406 3.24 -15.60 2.18
N VAL A 407 4.55 -15.42 2.29
CA VAL A 407 5.24 -14.21 1.81
C VAL A 407 5.96 -14.51 0.50
N ASN A 408 5.99 -13.55 -0.41
CA ASN A 408 6.70 -13.73 -1.69
C ASN A 408 7.15 -12.38 -2.25
N VAL A 409 8.35 -12.32 -2.85
CA VAL A 409 8.86 -11.11 -3.52
C VAL A 409 8.01 -10.69 -4.73
N PHE A 410 7.25 -11.61 -5.33
CA PHE A 410 6.28 -11.33 -6.40
C PHE A 410 4.91 -10.91 -5.89
N ALA A 411 4.73 -10.76 -4.57
CA ALA A 411 3.54 -10.12 -4.02
C ALA A 411 3.59 -8.62 -4.33
N ALA A 412 2.79 -8.18 -5.30
CA ALA A 412 2.77 -6.80 -5.79
C ALA A 412 2.45 -5.74 -4.70
N HIS A 413 1.80 -6.15 -3.62
CA HIS A 413 1.35 -5.33 -2.50
C HIS A 413 2.46 -4.56 -1.77
N GLY A 414 3.73 -4.99 -1.87
CA GLY A 414 4.84 -4.33 -1.17
C GLY A 414 5.39 -3.10 -1.89
N TYR A 415 5.29 -3.06 -3.21
CA TYR A 415 6.05 -2.11 -4.03
C TYR A 415 5.52 -0.68 -3.96
N GLY A 416 4.21 -0.48 -4.21
CA GLY A 416 3.57 0.82 -4.09
C GLY A 416 3.72 1.43 -2.69
N PRO A 417 3.42 0.69 -1.60
CA PRO A 417 3.61 1.18 -0.24
C PRO A 417 5.05 1.55 0.12
N VAL A 418 6.06 0.77 -0.29
CA VAL A 418 7.48 1.13 -0.03
C VAL A 418 7.84 2.45 -0.70
N LEU A 419 7.38 2.66 -1.94
CA LEU A 419 7.60 3.91 -2.67
C LEU A 419 6.90 5.10 -2.00
N LEU A 420 5.63 4.93 -1.60
CA LEU A 420 4.88 5.95 -0.85
C LEU A 420 5.54 6.30 0.49
N ALA A 421 6.00 5.28 1.23
CA ALA A 421 6.67 5.46 2.51
C ALA A 421 7.93 6.31 2.34
N GLY A 422 8.81 5.95 1.41
CA GLY A 422 10.04 6.71 1.21
C GLY A 422 9.79 8.14 0.70
N ALA A 423 8.77 8.36 -0.14
CA ALA A 423 8.39 9.69 -0.58
C ALA A 423 7.99 10.59 0.59
N GLU A 424 7.11 10.11 1.49
CA GLU A 424 6.68 10.90 2.65
C GLU A 424 7.76 11.04 3.72
N ILE A 425 8.66 10.06 3.87
CA ILE A 425 9.84 10.17 4.73
C ILE A 425 10.78 11.27 4.22
N ILE A 426 11.05 11.34 2.91
CA ILE A 426 11.85 12.44 2.32
C ILE A 426 11.19 13.78 2.62
N THR A 427 9.88 13.91 2.39
CA THR A 427 9.13 15.14 2.71
C THR A 427 9.22 15.47 4.21
N MET A 428 9.11 14.48 5.09
CA MET A 428 9.18 14.67 6.53
C MET A 428 10.56 15.14 6.99
N LEU A 429 11.64 14.56 6.47
CA LEU A 429 13.01 14.97 6.77
C LEU A 429 13.35 16.38 6.28
N LYS A 430 12.67 16.86 5.23
CA LYS A 430 12.79 18.26 4.77
C LYS A 430 12.08 19.25 5.68
N ASN A 431 10.99 18.81 6.32
CA ASN A 431 10.14 19.66 7.15
C ASN A 431 10.51 19.64 8.64
N TYR A 432 11.18 18.58 9.10
CA TYR A 432 11.46 18.34 10.51
C TYR A 432 12.90 17.85 10.71
N ASN A 433 13.57 18.41 11.72
CA ASN A 433 14.92 18.00 12.11
C ASN A 433 14.84 16.96 13.23
N PHE A 434 15.26 15.73 12.95
CA PHE A 434 15.40 14.68 13.96
C PHE A 434 16.87 14.47 14.31
N GLU A 435 17.16 14.11 15.55
CA GLU A 435 18.51 13.81 16.02
C GLU A 435 18.51 12.64 17.00
N MET A 436 19.70 12.08 17.24
CA MET A 436 19.92 11.18 18.36
C MET A 436 20.13 12.02 19.62
N ASN A 437 19.22 11.91 20.59
CA ASN A 437 19.32 12.57 21.88
C ASN A 437 19.00 11.55 22.98
N ASP A 438 19.92 11.43 23.95
CA ASP A 438 19.91 10.38 24.98
C ASP A 438 19.74 8.97 24.39
N SER A 439 20.54 8.67 23.35
CA SER A 439 20.51 7.40 22.61
C SER A 439 19.18 7.05 21.93
N ALA A 440 18.20 7.97 21.91
CA ALA A 440 16.91 7.80 21.25
C ALA A 440 16.75 8.75 20.06
N ILE A 441 15.98 8.34 19.05
CA ILE A 441 15.55 9.23 17.98
C ILE A 441 14.55 10.23 18.57
N GLN A 442 14.84 11.52 18.48
CA GLN A 442 13.99 12.60 18.99
C GLN A 442 13.80 13.68 17.93
N LEU A 443 12.66 14.37 17.98
CA LEU A 443 12.51 15.63 17.25
C LEU A 443 13.38 16.68 17.95
N LYS A 444 14.28 17.31 17.19
CA LYS A 444 15.16 18.35 17.69
C LYS A 444 14.34 19.54 18.18
N GLN A 445 14.67 20.07 19.36
CA GLN A 445 14.06 21.29 19.87
C GLN A 445 14.62 22.47 19.06
N GLU A 446 13.74 23.33 18.55
CA GLU A 446 14.10 24.56 17.84
C GLU A 446 14.85 25.56 18.74
#